data_AF-A0A0N1GK28-F1
#
_entry.id   AF-A0A0N1GK28-F1
#
_cell.length_a   1.000
_cell.length_b   1.000
_cell.length_c   1.000
_cell.angle_alpha   90.00
_cell.angle_beta   90.00
_cell.angle_gamma   90.00
#
_symmetry.space_group_name_H-M   'P 1'
#
loop_
_entity.id
_entity.type
_entity.pdbx_description
1 polymer ?
#
loop_
_entity_poly.entity_id
_entity_poly.type
_entity_poly.pdbx_seq_one_letter_code
_entity_poly.pdbx_strand_id
1 'polypeptide(L)'
;MWPSVPGPLRVRPLPREATASYLTRLAATYRLTPAQLLDGHGITVTGTEHTPPAAEIRLNAEAARRLSGFTRIPLTHLTRALPHLRPPAPSSANTGAHGTPTAHWHALEPALQPLPACTACTIRRSPHTAAPAWIHPPPGLPRNMICTRHQQASSDPRHTAPLDIRPVPELTQAHLHARRRRTPTSLSWASTITTRWYDHQQHVHERWHTRLHRLTATNPHLASGSASPALTCRELITYPETLTLATALDRLPPNPLTRTHQTAFLHQLADRLQLPRLAPADHDLLWKRLTTH
;
A
#
# COMPACT_ATOMS: atom_id res chain seq x y z
N MET A 1 -6.67 39.41 -0.01
CA MET A 1 -6.53 37.94 -0.18
C MET A 1 -6.59 37.67 -1.67
N TRP A 2 -5.48 37.28 -2.31
CA TRP A 2 -5.43 37.10 -3.76
C TRP A 2 -6.25 35.84 -4.12
N PRO A 3 -7.15 35.90 -5.12
CA PRO A 3 -7.87 34.70 -5.57
C PRO A 3 -6.84 33.69 -6.06
N SER A 4 -6.95 32.44 -5.59
CA SER A 4 -6.11 31.35 -6.10
C SER A 4 -6.42 31.15 -7.58
N VAL A 5 -5.55 31.64 -8.45
CA VAL A 5 -5.67 31.40 -9.89
C VAL A 5 -5.51 29.90 -10.10
N PRO A 6 -6.49 29.22 -10.74
CA PRO A 6 -6.39 27.79 -10.90
C PRO A 6 -5.24 27.40 -11.82
N GLY A 7 -4.59 26.28 -11.51
CA GLY A 7 -3.52 25.75 -12.31
C GLY A 7 -4.01 25.33 -13.72
N PRO A 8 -3.34 25.76 -14.81
CA PRO A 8 -3.71 25.37 -16.17
C PRO A 8 -3.43 23.89 -16.48
N LEU A 9 -2.42 23.30 -15.84
CA LEU A 9 -2.00 21.91 -16.05
C LEU A 9 -2.69 20.97 -15.06
N ARG A 10 -3.35 19.94 -15.58
CA ARG A 10 -4.14 19.01 -14.79
C ARG A 10 -3.34 17.77 -14.40
N VAL A 11 -2.99 17.70 -13.13
CA VAL A 11 -2.49 16.47 -12.49
C VAL A 11 -3.63 15.87 -11.66
N ARG A 12 -3.99 14.61 -11.94
CA ARG A 12 -5.02 13.91 -11.17
C ARG A 12 -4.34 12.99 -10.14
N PRO A 13 -4.79 13.00 -8.87
CA PRO A 13 -4.27 12.05 -7.90
C PRO A 13 -4.67 10.62 -8.27
N LEU A 14 -3.83 9.65 -7.91
CA LEU A 14 -4.20 8.25 -7.92
C LEU A 14 -5.06 7.93 -6.68
N PRO A 15 -5.91 6.89 -6.74
CA PRO A 15 -6.56 6.39 -5.53
C PRO A 15 -5.52 6.00 -4.49
N ARG A 16 -5.65 6.57 -3.29
CA ARG A 16 -4.80 6.34 -2.12
C ARG A 16 -3.36 6.82 -2.28
N GLU A 17 -3.12 7.80 -3.14
CA GLU A 17 -1.81 8.41 -3.29
C GLU A 17 -1.37 9.11 -2.00
N ALA A 18 -0.08 9.02 -1.66
CA ALA A 18 0.50 9.82 -0.60
C ALA A 18 0.38 11.31 -0.95
N THR A 19 0.05 12.15 0.02
CA THR A 19 -0.14 13.59 -0.21
C THR A 19 1.16 14.21 -0.72
N ALA A 20 2.30 13.81 -0.16
CA ALA A 20 3.63 14.21 -0.61
C ALA A 20 3.88 13.81 -2.07
N SER A 21 3.59 12.57 -2.45
CA SER A 21 3.71 12.09 -3.84
C SER A 21 2.90 12.93 -4.81
N TYR A 22 1.64 13.22 -4.47
CA TYR A 22 0.76 14.02 -5.31
C TYR A 22 1.30 15.45 -5.47
N LEU A 23 1.75 16.08 -4.38
CA LEU A 23 2.33 17.43 -4.41
C LEU A 23 3.65 17.47 -5.19
N THR A 24 4.53 16.47 -5.05
CA THR A 24 5.75 16.36 -5.86
C THR A 24 5.42 16.30 -7.35
N ARG A 25 4.45 15.46 -7.76
CA ARG A 25 4.02 15.37 -9.16
C ARG A 25 3.36 16.66 -9.67
N LEU A 26 2.53 17.28 -8.83
CA LEU A 26 1.87 18.54 -9.14
C LEU A 26 2.90 19.66 -9.33
N ALA A 27 3.81 19.83 -8.37
CA ALA A 27 4.88 20.84 -8.43
C ALA A 27 5.82 20.61 -9.62
N ALA A 28 6.23 19.35 -9.87
CA ALA A 28 7.07 19.00 -11.02
C ALA A 28 6.41 19.37 -12.37
N THR A 29 5.09 19.26 -12.47
CA THR A 29 4.34 19.67 -13.68
C THR A 29 4.46 21.18 -13.95
N TYR A 30 4.63 21.98 -12.90
CA TYR A 30 4.87 23.43 -12.98
C TYR A 30 6.36 23.81 -12.91
N ARG A 31 7.27 22.83 -12.91
CA ARG A 31 8.72 23.03 -12.69
C ARG A 31 9.04 23.73 -11.36
N LEU A 32 8.25 23.46 -10.34
CA LEU A 32 8.42 23.96 -8.97
C LEU A 32 8.81 22.81 -8.04
N THR A 33 9.39 23.16 -6.88
CA THR A 33 9.43 22.26 -5.73
C THR A 33 8.08 22.27 -5.00
N PRO A 34 7.75 21.22 -4.20
CA PRO A 34 6.58 21.23 -3.34
C PRO A 34 6.51 22.46 -2.43
N ALA A 35 7.64 22.87 -1.82
CA ALA A 35 7.70 24.06 -0.99
C ALA A 35 7.34 25.34 -1.77
N GLN A 36 7.89 25.55 -2.97
CA GLN A 36 7.58 26.69 -3.83
C GLN A 36 6.11 26.73 -4.25
N LEU A 37 5.55 25.57 -4.60
CA LEU A 37 4.13 25.47 -4.95
C LEU A 37 3.23 25.88 -3.77
N LEU A 38 3.52 25.38 -2.56
CA LEU A 38 2.74 25.67 -1.37
C LEU A 38 2.86 27.14 -0.95
N ASP A 39 4.08 27.69 -1.01
CA ASP A 39 4.34 29.10 -0.72
C ASP A 39 3.61 30.03 -1.70
N GLY A 40 3.58 29.70 -2.99
CA GLY A 40 2.80 30.43 -4.01
C GLY A 40 1.28 30.43 -3.75
N HIS A 41 0.78 29.52 -2.91
CA HIS A 41 -0.60 29.49 -2.42
C HIS A 41 -0.76 30.07 -1.01
N GLY A 42 0.27 30.73 -0.48
CA GLY A 42 0.33 31.30 0.85
C GLY A 42 0.13 30.26 1.94
N ILE A 43 0.62 29.03 1.74
CA ILE A 43 0.57 27.94 2.73
C ILE A 43 1.93 27.87 3.43
N THR A 44 1.95 28.11 4.73
CA THR A 44 3.19 28.05 5.51
C THR A 44 3.61 26.60 5.72
N VAL A 45 4.81 26.25 5.27
CA VAL A 45 5.38 24.89 5.38
C VAL A 45 6.29 24.80 6.60
N THR A 46 6.17 23.71 7.36
CA THR A 46 7.02 23.40 8.52
C THR A 46 7.55 21.97 8.45
N GLY A 47 8.59 21.67 9.21
CA GLY A 47 9.27 20.38 9.21
C GLY A 47 10.29 20.25 8.08
N THR A 48 11.03 19.15 8.07
CA THR A 48 12.08 18.89 7.07
C THR A 48 11.47 18.23 5.85
N GLU A 49 11.61 18.86 4.69
CA GLU A 49 11.18 18.28 3.42
C GLU A 49 12.07 17.07 3.07
N HIS A 50 11.42 15.94 2.81
CA HIS A 50 12.07 14.74 2.29
C HIS A 50 11.23 14.21 1.13
N THR A 51 11.89 13.56 0.17
CA THR A 51 11.21 12.96 -0.96
C THR A 51 10.46 11.69 -0.54
N PRO A 52 9.28 11.43 -1.12
CA PRO A 52 8.64 10.12 -1.02
C PRO A 52 9.63 8.98 -1.40
N PRO A 53 9.54 7.81 -0.77
CA PRO A 53 8.46 7.37 0.12
C PRO A 53 8.69 7.64 1.62
N ALA A 54 9.86 8.16 2.01
CA ALA A 54 10.27 8.26 3.41
C ALA A 54 9.58 9.38 4.21
N ALA A 55 8.79 10.22 3.55
CA ALA A 55 8.06 11.30 4.21
C ALA A 55 6.67 11.51 3.61
N GLU A 56 5.87 12.18 4.42
CA GLU A 56 4.51 12.57 4.12
C GLU A 56 4.28 14.00 4.58
N ILE A 57 3.30 14.66 3.96
CA ILE A 57 2.91 16.02 4.30
C ILE A 57 1.44 16.06 4.71
N ARG A 58 1.19 16.66 5.87
CA ARG A 58 -0.16 16.89 6.38
C ARG A 58 -0.56 18.34 6.10
N LEU A 59 -1.70 18.50 5.45
CA LEU A 59 -2.30 19.80 5.19
C LEU A 59 -3.43 20.03 6.19
N ASN A 60 -3.51 21.23 6.76
CA ASN A 60 -4.68 21.61 7.54
C ASN A 60 -5.90 21.87 6.62
N ALA A 61 -7.08 22.10 7.20
CA ALA A 61 -8.32 22.23 6.44
C ALA A 61 -8.31 23.42 5.46
N GLU A 62 -7.70 24.56 5.83
CA GLU A 62 -7.56 25.73 4.95
C GLU A 62 -6.59 25.44 3.80
N ALA A 63 -5.42 24.85 4.07
CA ALA A 63 -4.46 24.45 3.05
C ALA A 63 -5.04 23.43 2.06
N ALA A 64 -5.83 22.46 2.55
CA ALA A 64 -6.54 21.51 1.70
C ALA A 64 -7.61 22.18 0.82
N ARG A 65 -8.32 23.20 1.33
CA ARG A 65 -9.25 24.02 0.54
C ARG A 65 -8.54 24.82 -0.56
N ARG A 66 -7.38 25.42 -0.25
CA ARG A 66 -6.57 26.12 -1.25
C ARG A 66 -6.06 25.19 -2.34
N LEU A 67 -5.58 24.01 -1.97
CA LEU A 67 -5.18 22.97 -2.92
C LEU A 67 -6.36 22.52 -3.80
N SER A 68 -7.56 22.38 -3.22
CA SER A 68 -8.79 22.07 -3.96
C SER A 68 -9.12 23.16 -5.00
N GLY A 69 -9.05 24.44 -4.61
CA GLY A 69 -9.26 25.58 -5.50
C GLY A 69 -8.24 25.63 -6.63
N PHE A 70 -6.94 25.48 -6.31
CA PHE A 70 -5.87 25.49 -7.30
C PHE A 70 -6.00 24.35 -8.33
N THR A 71 -6.28 23.13 -7.86
CA THR A 71 -6.35 21.94 -8.72
C THR A 71 -7.68 21.79 -9.45
N ARG A 72 -8.70 22.56 -9.07
CA ARG A 72 -10.12 22.39 -9.47
C ARG A 72 -10.66 20.98 -9.22
N ILE A 73 -10.11 20.28 -8.23
CA ILE A 73 -10.62 18.98 -7.80
C ILE A 73 -11.43 19.21 -6.52
N PRO A 74 -12.72 18.82 -6.46
CA PRO A 74 -13.52 18.95 -5.26
C PRO A 74 -12.81 18.33 -4.06
N LEU A 75 -12.86 19.00 -2.90
CA LEU A 75 -12.18 18.54 -1.68
C LEU A 75 -12.60 17.11 -1.30
N THR A 76 -13.85 16.73 -1.54
CA THR A 76 -14.36 15.36 -1.33
C THR A 76 -13.67 14.31 -2.21
N HIS A 77 -13.26 14.68 -3.42
CA HIS A 77 -12.50 13.81 -4.31
C HIS A 77 -11.02 13.76 -3.91
N LEU A 78 -10.45 14.89 -3.48
CA LEU A 78 -9.09 14.93 -2.96
C LEU A 78 -8.94 14.09 -1.70
N THR A 79 -9.83 14.23 -0.71
CA THR A 79 -9.75 13.45 0.54
C THR A 79 -9.98 11.96 0.34
N ARG A 80 -10.75 11.56 -0.69
CA ARG A 80 -10.89 10.15 -1.09
C ARG A 80 -9.61 9.60 -1.74
N ALA A 81 -8.93 10.43 -2.53
CA ALA A 81 -7.73 10.03 -3.24
C ALA A 81 -6.47 10.11 -2.35
N LEU A 82 -6.41 11.03 -1.40
CA LEU A 82 -5.27 11.33 -0.54
C LEU A 82 -5.61 10.99 0.91
N PRO A 83 -5.27 9.78 1.42
CA PRO A 83 -5.75 9.29 2.72
C PRO A 83 -5.36 10.19 3.89
N HIS A 84 -4.19 10.84 3.81
CA HIS A 84 -3.66 11.71 4.87
C HIS A 84 -4.05 13.19 4.71
N LEU A 85 -4.87 13.52 3.70
CA LEU A 85 -5.54 14.82 3.59
C LEU A 85 -6.78 14.90 4.50
N ARG A 86 -7.29 13.75 4.95
CA ARG A 86 -8.44 13.72 5.86
C ARG A 86 -7.97 14.21 7.23
N PRO A 87 -8.63 15.24 7.82
CA PRO A 87 -8.36 15.63 9.20
C PRO A 87 -8.61 14.42 10.12
N PRO A 88 -7.84 14.26 11.22
CA PRO A 88 -8.23 13.34 12.28
C PRO A 88 -9.65 13.69 12.75
N ALA A 89 -10.39 12.70 13.28
CA ALA A 89 -11.73 12.91 13.80
C ALA A 89 -11.76 14.14 14.73
N PRO A 90 -12.81 14.96 14.68
CA PRO A 90 -12.88 16.16 15.51
C PRO A 90 -12.83 15.72 16.98
N SER A 91 -11.73 16.03 17.67
CA SER A 91 -11.82 16.29 19.10
C SER A 91 -12.67 17.55 19.23
N SER A 92 -13.51 17.58 20.26
CA SER A 92 -14.45 18.65 20.60
C SER A 92 -13.83 20.04 20.82
N ALA A 93 -12.55 20.23 20.48
CA ALA A 93 -11.78 21.47 20.63
C ALA A 93 -11.55 22.24 19.31
N ASN A 94 -11.94 21.71 18.14
CA ASN A 94 -11.61 22.35 16.84
C ASN A 94 -12.83 22.75 15.99
N THR A 95 -13.92 23.14 16.64
CA THR A 95 -15.02 23.89 16.00
C THR A 95 -14.72 25.38 16.07
N GLY A 96 -14.10 25.92 15.02
CA GLY A 96 -13.99 27.37 14.83
C GLY A 96 -12.56 27.91 14.84
N ALA A 97 -11.82 27.67 13.77
CA ALA A 97 -10.78 28.61 13.38
C ALA A 97 -10.63 28.57 11.86
N HIS A 98 -10.87 29.72 11.22
CA HIS A 98 -10.24 30.06 9.95
C HIS A 98 -8.73 30.19 10.19
N GLY A 99 -8.07 29.06 10.50
CA GLY A 99 -6.66 29.02 10.82
C GLY A 99 -5.82 29.35 9.60
N THR A 100 -4.67 29.97 9.84
CA THR A 100 -3.64 30.18 8.82
C THR A 100 -3.38 28.86 8.08
N PRO A 101 -3.36 28.84 6.73
CA PRO A 101 -3.02 27.64 5.95
C PRO A 101 -1.64 27.12 6.32
N THR A 102 -1.56 25.89 6.81
CA THR A 102 -0.28 25.27 7.16
C THR A 102 -0.14 23.88 6.56
N ALA A 103 1.10 23.53 6.28
CA ALA A 103 1.53 22.20 5.89
C ALA A 103 2.69 21.75 6.79
N HIS A 104 2.70 20.47 7.17
CA HIS A 104 3.74 19.91 8.03
C HIS A 104 4.30 18.62 7.44
N TRP A 105 5.61 18.63 7.17
CA TRP A 105 6.37 17.45 6.79
C TRP A 105 6.70 16.60 8.00
N HIS A 106 6.54 15.28 7.85
CA HIS A 106 6.94 14.31 8.85
C HIS A 106 7.54 13.08 8.18
N ALA A 107 8.51 12.45 8.85
CA ALA A 107 9.07 11.19 8.42
C ALA A 107 8.05 10.06 8.58
N LEU A 108 8.10 9.09 7.68
CA LEU A 108 7.32 7.86 7.75
C LEU A 108 8.20 6.68 8.15
N GLU A 109 7.76 5.97 9.17
CA GLU A 109 8.32 4.66 9.53
C GLU A 109 8.30 3.71 8.33
N PRO A 110 9.35 2.89 8.11
CA PRO A 110 9.46 2.01 6.94
C PRO A 110 8.23 1.13 6.70
N ALA A 111 7.55 0.70 7.77
CA ALA A 111 6.33 -0.10 7.70
C ALA A 111 5.10 0.67 7.17
N LEU A 112 5.08 1.99 7.32
CA LEU A 112 3.97 2.88 6.92
C LEU A 112 4.22 3.61 5.60
N GLN A 113 5.43 3.50 5.04
CA GLN A 113 5.76 4.13 3.76
C GLN A 113 4.81 3.69 2.63
N PRO A 114 4.47 4.56 1.67
CA PRO A 114 3.70 4.17 0.50
C PRO A 114 4.55 3.30 -0.45
N LEU A 115 3.90 2.52 -1.30
CA LEU A 115 4.54 1.71 -2.33
C LEU A 115 4.50 2.41 -3.69
N PRO A 116 5.46 2.15 -4.59
CA PRO A 116 5.38 2.66 -5.95
C PRO A 116 4.06 2.26 -6.61
N ALA A 117 3.48 3.20 -7.35
CA ALA A 117 2.28 2.97 -8.13
C ALA A 117 2.64 2.42 -9.51
N CYS A 118 1.64 1.84 -10.18
CA CYS A 118 1.75 1.43 -11.58
C CYS A 118 2.14 2.62 -12.47
N THR A 119 3.23 2.49 -13.22
CA THR A 119 3.77 3.57 -14.08
C THR A 119 2.78 3.99 -15.15
N ALA A 120 2.11 3.04 -15.81
CA ALA A 120 1.08 3.34 -16.81
C ALA A 120 -0.14 4.08 -16.23
N CYS A 121 -0.55 3.75 -15.00
CA CYS A 121 -1.60 4.49 -14.29
C CYS A 121 -1.15 5.91 -13.94
N THR A 122 0.10 6.07 -13.49
CA THR A 122 0.70 7.36 -13.15
C THR A 122 0.79 8.26 -14.39
N ILE A 123 1.36 7.77 -15.49
CA ILE A 123 1.48 8.50 -16.76
C ILE A 123 0.10 8.97 -17.25
N ARG A 124 -0.91 8.09 -17.20
CA ARG A 124 -2.28 8.44 -17.60
C ARG A 124 -2.89 9.58 -16.75
N ARG A 125 -2.47 9.71 -15.49
CA ARG A 125 -2.98 10.71 -14.53
C ARG A 125 -2.11 11.97 -14.47
N SER A 126 -0.92 11.92 -15.05
CA SER A 126 0.09 12.97 -15.10
C SER A 126 0.87 12.90 -16.42
N PRO A 127 0.25 13.21 -17.56
CA PRO A 127 0.91 13.03 -18.87
C PRO A 127 2.13 13.95 -19.08
N HIS A 128 2.24 15.02 -18.29
CA HIS A 128 3.29 16.04 -18.43
C HIS A 128 4.43 15.91 -17.42
N THR A 129 4.46 14.83 -16.61
CA THR A 129 5.55 14.60 -15.65
C THR A 129 5.94 13.13 -15.58
N ALA A 130 7.25 12.88 -15.52
CA ALA A 130 7.83 11.56 -15.30
C ALA A 130 7.96 11.19 -13.83
N ALA A 131 7.55 12.07 -12.90
CA ALA A 131 7.69 11.82 -11.47
C ALA A 131 6.89 10.57 -11.05
N PRO A 132 7.53 9.61 -10.35
CA PRO A 132 6.86 8.41 -9.86
C PRO A 132 5.76 8.81 -8.88
N ALA A 133 4.78 7.93 -8.75
CA ALA A 133 3.73 8.09 -7.75
C ALA A 133 3.83 6.99 -6.70
N TRP A 134 3.43 7.32 -5.49
CA TRP A 134 3.48 6.44 -4.33
C TRP A 134 2.09 6.35 -3.71
N ILE A 135 1.59 5.14 -3.52
CA ILE A 135 0.25 4.89 -2.97
C ILE A 135 0.34 4.10 -1.66
N HIS A 136 -0.50 4.47 -0.71
CA HIS A 136 -0.66 3.75 0.54
C HIS A 136 -1.42 2.44 0.29
N PRO A 137 -0.87 1.27 0.63
CA PRO A 137 -1.61 0.01 0.59
C PRO A 137 -2.85 0.07 1.48
N PRO A 138 -3.98 -0.57 1.11
CA PRO A 138 -5.16 -0.57 1.97
C PRO A 138 -4.93 -1.11 3.36
N PRO A 139 -5.47 -0.42 4.40
CA PRO A 139 -5.25 -0.84 5.78
C PRO A 139 -5.76 -2.26 5.96
N GLY A 140 -5.01 -3.05 6.71
CA GLY A 140 -5.30 -4.46 6.94
C GLY A 140 -4.88 -5.40 5.80
N LEU A 141 -4.61 -4.93 4.57
CA LEU A 141 -4.12 -5.80 3.50
C LEU A 141 -2.63 -6.16 3.66
N PRO A 142 -2.18 -7.31 3.12
CA PRO A 142 -0.77 -7.51 2.80
C PRO A 142 -0.23 -6.29 2.09
N ARG A 143 0.98 -5.88 2.47
CA ARG A 143 1.57 -4.61 2.04
C ARG A 143 2.10 -4.72 0.61
N ASN A 144 1.16 -4.82 -0.32
CA ASN A 144 1.42 -4.87 -1.74
C ASN A 144 0.47 -3.97 -2.54
N MET A 145 0.98 -3.51 -3.66
CA MET A 145 0.23 -2.87 -4.74
C MET A 145 0.18 -3.85 -5.90
N ILE A 146 -1.00 -4.12 -6.44
CA ILE A 146 -1.17 -4.92 -7.65
C ILE A 146 -2.10 -4.16 -8.60
N CYS A 147 -1.59 -3.82 -9.78
CA CYS A 147 -2.35 -3.26 -10.88
C CYS A 147 -2.70 -4.38 -11.87
N THR A 148 -3.92 -4.91 -11.77
CA THR A 148 -4.40 -5.97 -12.66
C THR A 148 -4.62 -5.50 -14.10
N ARG A 149 -4.72 -4.19 -14.34
CA ARG A 149 -4.89 -3.63 -15.70
C ARG A 149 -3.60 -3.65 -16.50
N HIS A 150 -2.49 -3.25 -15.88
CA HIS A 150 -1.19 -3.13 -16.56
C HIS A 150 -0.19 -4.19 -16.10
N GLN A 151 -0.65 -5.17 -15.30
CA GLN A 151 0.14 -6.30 -14.81
C GLN A 151 1.43 -5.84 -14.14
N GLN A 152 1.30 -4.88 -13.22
CA GLN A 152 2.41 -4.34 -12.44
C GLN A 152 2.15 -4.50 -10.94
N ALA A 153 3.20 -4.69 -10.15
CA ALA A 153 3.09 -4.79 -8.69
C ALA A 153 4.26 -4.16 -7.94
N SER A 154 4.06 -3.88 -6.67
CA SER A 154 5.12 -3.44 -5.75
C SER A 154 4.86 -4.00 -4.35
N SER A 155 5.93 -4.34 -3.63
CA SER A 155 5.88 -4.89 -2.26
C SER A 155 6.88 -4.24 -1.31
N ASP A 156 7.85 -3.50 -1.84
CA ASP A 156 8.93 -2.90 -1.05
C ASP A 156 9.12 -1.43 -1.50
N PRO A 157 9.05 -0.45 -0.58
CA PRO A 157 9.20 0.96 -0.90
C PRO A 157 10.63 1.32 -1.33
N ARG A 158 11.63 0.49 -1.03
CA ARG A 158 13.02 0.71 -1.43
C ARG A 158 13.23 0.51 -2.93
N HIS A 159 12.34 -0.21 -3.58
CA HIS A 159 12.35 -0.40 -5.04
C HIS A 159 11.43 0.61 -5.67
N THR A 160 12.01 1.61 -6.32
CA THR A 160 11.26 2.76 -6.86
C THR A 160 10.49 2.45 -8.15
N ALA A 161 10.80 1.32 -8.80
CA ALA A 161 10.12 0.84 -9.99
C ALA A 161 9.15 -0.31 -9.63
N PRO A 162 7.90 -0.28 -10.14
CA PRO A 162 7.01 -1.43 -10.02
C PRO A 162 7.50 -2.59 -10.91
N LEU A 163 7.29 -3.81 -10.41
CA LEU A 163 7.63 -5.06 -11.07
C LEU A 163 6.59 -5.42 -12.13
N ASP A 164 7.04 -5.91 -13.27
CA ASP A 164 6.20 -6.62 -14.24
C ASP A 164 5.83 -7.99 -13.69
N ILE A 165 4.53 -8.25 -13.57
CA ILE A 165 3.97 -9.49 -13.04
C ILE A 165 3.26 -10.34 -14.10
N ARG A 166 3.32 -9.96 -15.39
CA ARG A 166 2.84 -10.80 -16.51
C ARG A 166 3.33 -12.26 -16.45
N PRO A 167 4.58 -12.57 -16.08
CA PRO A 167 5.03 -13.96 -16.03
C PRO A 167 4.48 -14.74 -14.82
N VAL A 168 3.77 -14.08 -13.90
CA VAL A 168 3.16 -14.70 -12.71
C VAL A 168 1.66 -14.37 -12.67
N PRO A 169 0.85 -14.91 -13.59
CA PRO A 169 -0.57 -14.61 -13.71
C PRO A 169 -1.39 -14.94 -12.45
N GLU A 170 -0.89 -15.85 -11.61
CA GLU A 170 -1.49 -16.25 -10.34
C GLU A 170 -1.66 -15.05 -9.39
N LEU A 171 -0.78 -14.04 -9.46
CA LEU A 171 -0.88 -12.81 -8.66
C LEU A 171 -2.12 -12.00 -9.04
N THR A 172 -2.34 -11.82 -10.34
CA THR A 172 -3.51 -11.10 -10.87
C THR A 172 -4.79 -11.87 -10.55
N GLN A 173 -4.82 -13.18 -10.76
CA GLN A 173 -5.98 -14.02 -10.46
C GLN A 173 -6.33 -13.94 -8.97
N ALA A 174 -5.34 -14.15 -8.09
CA ALA A 174 -5.54 -14.06 -6.64
C ALA A 174 -6.05 -12.68 -6.22
N HIS A 175 -5.49 -11.60 -6.79
CA HIS A 175 -5.94 -10.24 -6.49
C HIS A 175 -7.40 -9.99 -6.91
N LEU A 176 -7.80 -10.48 -8.10
CA LEU A 176 -9.17 -10.36 -8.60
C LEU A 176 -10.17 -11.16 -7.75
N HIS A 177 -9.82 -12.39 -7.36
CA HIS A 177 -10.65 -13.20 -6.48
C HIS A 177 -10.78 -12.58 -5.08
N ALA A 178 -9.67 -12.08 -4.54
CA ALA A 178 -9.62 -11.44 -3.24
C ALA A 178 -10.50 -10.18 -3.16
N ARG A 179 -10.56 -9.36 -4.22
CA ARG A 179 -11.42 -8.17 -4.25
C ARG A 179 -12.89 -8.44 -3.96
N ARG A 180 -13.38 -9.66 -4.18
CA ARG A 180 -14.79 -10.03 -4.02
C ARG A 180 -15.14 -10.59 -2.64
N ARG A 181 -14.16 -10.95 -1.79
CA ARG A 181 -14.38 -11.85 -0.64
C ARG A 181 -13.63 -11.49 0.65
N ARG A 182 -13.09 -10.28 0.78
CA ARG A 182 -12.21 -9.92 1.90
C ARG A 182 -12.95 -9.25 3.05
N THR A 183 -12.83 -9.83 4.25
CA THR A 183 -13.08 -9.14 5.52
C THR A 183 -11.75 -8.63 6.09
N PRO A 184 -11.75 -7.58 6.93
CA PRO A 184 -10.55 -7.14 7.66
C PRO A 184 -9.83 -8.27 8.42
N THR A 185 -10.59 -9.25 8.93
CA THR A 185 -10.07 -10.40 9.67
C THR A 185 -9.27 -11.35 8.78
N SER A 186 -9.81 -11.76 7.62
CA SER A 186 -9.07 -12.57 6.62
C SER A 186 -7.73 -11.92 6.26
N LEU A 187 -7.72 -10.61 6.13
CA LEU A 187 -6.55 -9.86 5.67
C LEU A 187 -5.44 -9.78 6.71
N SER A 188 -5.83 -9.62 7.96
CA SER A 188 -4.92 -9.70 9.09
C SER A 188 -4.32 -11.11 9.24
N TRP A 189 -5.10 -12.17 8.96
CA TRP A 189 -4.56 -13.54 8.87
C TRP A 189 -3.49 -13.67 7.78
N ALA A 190 -3.72 -13.12 6.59
CA ALA A 190 -2.74 -13.17 5.50
C ALA A 190 -1.39 -12.57 5.92
N SER A 191 -1.39 -11.40 6.58
CA SER A 191 -0.17 -10.76 7.05
C SER A 191 0.56 -11.59 8.11
N THR A 192 -0.17 -12.18 9.07
CA THR A 192 0.44 -13.06 10.11
C THR A 192 1.09 -14.29 9.47
N ILE A 193 0.41 -14.89 8.49
CA ILE A 193 0.90 -16.09 7.80
C ILE A 193 2.15 -15.78 6.98
N THR A 194 2.18 -14.67 6.22
CA THR A 194 3.35 -14.29 5.42
C THR A 194 4.60 -14.11 6.28
N THR A 195 4.49 -13.38 7.40
CA THR A 195 5.60 -13.16 8.33
C THR A 195 6.11 -14.50 8.89
N ARG A 196 5.18 -15.33 9.39
CA ARG A 196 5.50 -16.63 9.99
C ARG A 196 6.14 -17.61 9.01
N TRP A 197 5.64 -17.70 7.78
CA TRP A 197 6.22 -18.58 6.76
C TRP A 197 7.64 -18.22 6.39
N TYR A 198 7.97 -16.94 6.42
CA TYR A 198 9.32 -16.48 6.18
C TYR A 198 10.25 -16.79 7.35
N ASP A 199 9.82 -16.49 8.58
CA ASP A 199 10.64 -16.65 9.79
C ASP A 199 11.01 -18.12 10.07
N HIS A 200 10.13 -19.06 9.69
CA HIS A 200 10.33 -20.48 9.99
C HIS A 200 10.83 -21.32 8.81
N GLN A 201 11.14 -20.70 7.65
CA GLN A 201 11.57 -21.41 6.42
C GLN A 201 10.75 -22.67 6.10
N GLN A 202 9.48 -22.74 6.52
CA GLN A 202 8.67 -23.95 6.40
C GLN A 202 8.24 -24.13 4.95
N HIS A 203 9.11 -24.84 4.25
CA HIS A 203 9.01 -25.50 2.96
C HIS A 203 7.76 -25.19 2.14
N VAL A 204 7.91 -24.33 1.14
CA VAL A 204 7.11 -24.41 -0.10
C VAL A 204 8.01 -23.97 -1.25
N HIS A 205 9.11 -24.71 -1.43
CA HIS A 205 10.27 -24.25 -2.21
C HIS A 205 9.93 -24.05 -3.69
N GLU A 206 9.41 -25.06 -4.37
CA GLU A 206 9.45 -25.04 -5.84
C GLU A 206 8.55 -23.98 -6.47
N ARG A 207 7.30 -23.86 -6.03
CA ARG A 207 6.36 -22.90 -6.64
C ARG A 207 6.80 -21.45 -6.39
N TRP A 208 7.26 -21.14 -5.17
CA TRP A 208 7.68 -19.78 -4.83
C TRP A 208 9.01 -19.45 -5.48
N HIS A 209 9.94 -20.41 -5.57
CA HIS A 209 11.17 -20.27 -6.36
C HIS A 209 10.86 -20.08 -7.83
N THR A 210 9.90 -20.82 -8.38
CA THR A 210 9.46 -20.66 -9.77
C THR A 210 8.92 -19.26 -10.02
N ARG A 211 8.05 -18.74 -9.13
CA ARG A 211 7.54 -17.36 -9.23
C ARG A 211 8.67 -16.34 -9.06
N LEU A 212 9.55 -16.52 -8.09
CA LEU A 212 10.69 -15.65 -7.85
C LEU A 212 11.59 -15.61 -9.10
N HIS A 213 11.94 -16.76 -9.66
CA HIS A 213 12.75 -16.89 -10.87
C HIS A 213 12.11 -16.18 -12.06
N ARG A 214 10.79 -16.37 -12.27
CA ARG A 214 10.03 -15.67 -13.31
C ARG A 214 10.03 -14.15 -13.12
N LEU A 215 9.88 -13.69 -11.87
CA LEU A 215 9.94 -12.26 -11.54
C LEU A 215 11.33 -11.68 -11.75
N THR A 216 12.40 -12.33 -11.27
CA THR A 216 13.77 -11.86 -11.46
C THR A 216 14.19 -11.86 -12.93
N ALA A 217 13.81 -12.88 -13.70
CA ALA A 217 14.10 -12.94 -15.13
C ALA A 217 13.45 -11.78 -15.92
N THR A 218 12.24 -11.36 -15.52
CA THR A 218 11.50 -10.29 -16.21
C THR A 218 11.83 -8.90 -15.66
N ASN A 219 12.40 -8.82 -14.46
CA ASN A 219 12.70 -7.57 -13.75
C ASN A 219 14.19 -7.50 -13.38
N PRO A 220 15.10 -7.26 -14.35
CA PRO A 220 16.54 -7.29 -14.10
C PRO A 220 17.01 -6.25 -13.08
N HIS A 221 16.27 -5.15 -12.91
CA HIS A 221 16.55 -4.13 -11.91
C HIS A 221 16.47 -4.64 -10.46
N LEU A 222 15.83 -5.80 -10.21
CA LEU A 222 15.84 -6.45 -8.90
C LEU A 222 17.24 -6.89 -8.46
N ALA A 223 18.13 -7.23 -9.40
CA ALA A 223 19.49 -7.67 -9.10
C ALA A 223 20.41 -6.52 -8.65
N SER A 224 20.09 -5.29 -9.06
CA SER A 224 20.86 -4.08 -8.73
C SER A 224 20.40 -3.41 -7.43
N GLY A 225 19.40 -3.98 -6.75
CA GLY A 225 18.84 -3.42 -5.51
C GLY A 225 19.70 -3.69 -4.27
N SER A 226 19.46 -2.90 -3.23
CA SER A 226 20.13 -3.05 -1.91
C SER A 226 19.63 -4.25 -1.08
N ALA A 227 18.59 -4.95 -1.56
CA ALA A 227 18.00 -6.10 -0.91
C ALA A 227 17.95 -7.28 -1.88
N SER A 228 18.04 -8.51 -1.37
CA SER A 228 17.93 -9.70 -2.21
C SER A 228 16.55 -9.75 -2.89
N PRO A 229 16.46 -10.25 -4.13
CA PRO A 229 15.18 -10.37 -4.83
C PRO A 229 14.14 -11.20 -4.05
N ALA A 230 14.59 -12.19 -3.29
CA ALA A 230 13.74 -13.01 -2.41
C ALA A 230 13.07 -12.16 -1.32
N LEU A 231 13.82 -11.28 -0.66
CA LEU A 231 13.28 -10.39 0.37
C LEU A 231 12.30 -9.37 -0.25
N THR A 232 12.67 -8.79 -1.39
CA THR A 232 11.84 -7.80 -2.11
C THR A 232 10.52 -8.38 -2.59
N CYS A 233 10.54 -9.58 -3.17
CA CYS A 233 9.36 -10.21 -3.76
C CYS A 233 8.57 -11.06 -2.75
N ARG A 234 8.97 -11.11 -1.47
CA ARG A 234 8.38 -11.98 -0.43
C ARG A 234 6.86 -11.91 -0.36
N GLU A 235 6.32 -10.69 -0.24
CA GLU A 235 4.88 -10.44 -0.15
C GLU A 235 4.13 -10.75 -1.45
N LEU A 236 4.83 -10.85 -2.59
CA LEU A 236 4.26 -11.19 -3.89
C LEU A 236 4.26 -12.70 -4.11
N ILE A 237 5.41 -13.37 -3.96
CA ILE A 237 5.53 -14.79 -4.29
C ILE A 237 4.65 -15.69 -3.41
N THR A 238 4.34 -15.25 -2.19
CA THR A 238 3.46 -15.93 -1.22
C THR A 238 2.01 -15.44 -1.30
N TYR A 239 1.72 -14.39 -2.07
CA TYR A 239 0.42 -13.72 -2.09
C TYR A 239 -0.77 -14.64 -2.42
N PRO A 240 -0.72 -15.50 -3.45
CA PRO A 240 -1.88 -16.33 -3.78
C PRO A 240 -2.28 -17.29 -2.65
N GLU A 241 -1.28 -17.92 -2.02
CA GLU A 241 -1.51 -18.86 -0.93
C GLU A 241 -1.95 -18.15 0.35
N THR A 242 -1.30 -17.02 0.71
CA THR A 242 -1.64 -16.26 1.92
C THR A 242 -3.09 -15.76 1.87
N LEU A 243 -3.58 -15.34 0.70
CA LEU A 243 -4.98 -14.98 0.51
C LEU A 243 -5.95 -16.15 0.64
N THR A 244 -5.58 -17.30 0.10
CA THR A 244 -6.44 -18.49 0.12
C THR A 244 -6.59 -18.99 1.56
N LEU A 245 -5.50 -19.02 2.31
CA LEU A 245 -5.50 -19.36 3.73
C LEU A 245 -6.29 -18.37 4.57
N ALA A 246 -6.02 -17.08 4.41
CA ALA A 246 -6.77 -16.01 5.03
C ALA A 246 -8.28 -16.16 4.86
N THR A 247 -8.72 -16.41 3.63
CA THR A 247 -10.14 -16.57 3.30
C THR A 247 -10.73 -17.84 3.90
N ALA A 248 -9.95 -18.92 4.01
CA ALA A 248 -10.39 -20.15 4.64
C ALA A 248 -10.51 -20.00 6.17
N LEU A 249 -9.54 -19.34 6.81
CA LEU A 249 -9.54 -19.08 8.25
C LEU A 249 -10.68 -18.16 8.67
N ASP A 250 -11.04 -17.20 7.81
CA ASP A 250 -12.17 -16.28 8.05
C ASP A 250 -13.54 -16.97 8.05
N ARG A 251 -13.61 -18.21 7.52
CA ARG A 251 -14.84 -19.02 7.50
C ARG A 251 -14.94 -19.96 8.70
N LEU A 252 -13.95 -19.97 9.58
CA LEU A 252 -14.04 -20.75 10.80
C LEU A 252 -15.16 -20.19 11.69
N PRO A 253 -16.05 -21.05 12.23
CA PRO A 253 -17.08 -20.59 13.14
C PRO A 253 -16.43 -19.99 14.40
N PRO A 254 -17.01 -18.94 15.00
CA PRO A 254 -16.50 -18.29 16.22
C PRO A 254 -16.67 -19.14 17.49
N ASN A 255 -17.19 -20.36 17.36
CA ASN A 255 -17.36 -21.25 18.50
C ASN A 255 -16.02 -21.94 18.82
N PRO A 256 -15.74 -22.27 20.10
CA PRO A 256 -14.48 -22.89 20.49
C PRO A 256 -14.34 -24.25 19.83
N LEU A 257 -13.63 -24.29 18.70
CA LEU A 257 -13.19 -25.53 18.10
C LEU A 257 -12.18 -26.17 19.03
N THR A 258 -12.32 -27.47 19.30
CA THR A 258 -11.30 -28.22 20.03
C THR A 258 -9.98 -28.15 19.27
N ARG A 259 -8.87 -28.27 19.99
CA ARG A 259 -7.53 -28.31 19.40
C ARG A 259 -7.41 -29.36 18.29
N THR A 260 -8.11 -30.49 18.43
CA THR A 260 -8.19 -31.55 17.41
C THR A 260 -8.88 -31.07 16.13
N HIS A 261 -10.02 -30.38 16.25
CA HIS A 261 -10.74 -29.82 15.09
C HIS A 261 -9.94 -28.73 14.38
N GLN A 262 -9.27 -27.85 15.13
CA GLN A 262 -8.41 -26.81 14.55
C GLN A 262 -7.21 -27.44 13.82
N THR A 263 -6.59 -28.47 14.41
CA THR A 263 -5.47 -29.20 13.79
C THR A 263 -5.91 -29.90 12.50
N ALA A 264 -7.03 -30.64 12.53
CA ALA A 264 -7.56 -31.33 11.35
C ALA A 264 -7.91 -30.36 10.22
N PHE A 265 -8.52 -29.21 10.54
CA PHE A 265 -8.80 -28.16 9.55
C PHE A 265 -7.52 -27.61 8.92
N LEU A 266 -6.51 -27.29 9.73
CA LEU A 266 -5.23 -26.77 9.22
C LEU A 266 -4.50 -27.80 8.35
N HIS A 267 -4.58 -29.10 8.68
CA HIS A 267 -4.06 -30.18 7.84
C HIS A 267 -4.79 -30.27 6.50
N GLN A 268 -6.13 -30.34 6.52
CA GLN A 268 -6.93 -30.38 5.28
C GLN A 268 -6.66 -29.15 4.38
N LEU A 269 -6.49 -27.99 4.99
CA LEU A 269 -6.20 -26.75 4.28
C LEU A 269 -4.77 -26.75 3.71
N ALA A 270 -3.81 -27.29 4.45
CA ALA A 270 -2.44 -27.51 3.97
C ALA A 270 -2.44 -28.44 2.75
N ASP A 271 -3.12 -29.58 2.83
CA ASP A 271 -3.21 -30.56 1.74
C ASP A 271 -3.84 -29.97 0.49
N ARG A 272 -4.96 -29.24 0.63
CA ARG A 272 -5.62 -28.55 -0.50
C ARG A 272 -4.70 -27.55 -1.19
N LEU A 273 -3.87 -26.87 -0.42
CA LEU A 273 -2.91 -25.90 -0.93
C LEU A 273 -1.58 -26.53 -1.29
N GLN A 274 -1.42 -27.85 -1.19
CA GLN A 274 -0.18 -28.60 -1.39
C GLN A 274 0.97 -28.04 -0.55
N LEU A 275 0.67 -27.66 0.69
CA LEU A 275 1.63 -27.15 1.66
C LEU A 275 2.07 -28.31 2.55
N PRO A 276 3.39 -28.57 2.70
CA PRO A 276 3.86 -29.72 3.47
C PRO A 276 3.56 -29.60 4.96
N ARG A 277 3.43 -28.38 5.50
CA ARG A 277 2.93 -28.16 6.87
C ARG A 277 2.38 -26.75 7.06
N LEU A 278 1.11 -26.65 7.45
CA LEU A 278 0.51 -25.42 8.02
C LEU A 278 0.43 -25.49 9.57
N ALA A 279 0.59 -26.69 10.13
CA ALA A 279 0.43 -26.98 11.55
C ALA A 279 1.46 -26.23 12.41
N PRO A 280 1.04 -25.39 13.37
CA PRO A 280 1.94 -24.65 14.22
C PRO A 280 2.39 -25.42 15.47
N ALA A 281 3.59 -25.12 15.96
CA ALA A 281 4.02 -25.52 17.31
C ALA A 281 3.20 -24.75 18.36
N ASP A 282 3.03 -25.28 19.57
CA ASP A 282 2.12 -24.78 20.62
C ASP A 282 2.28 -23.28 20.96
N HIS A 283 3.45 -22.70 20.70
CA HIS A 283 3.79 -21.30 20.95
C HIS A 283 3.57 -20.37 19.75
N ASP A 284 3.10 -20.87 18.62
CA ASP A 284 2.92 -20.09 17.39
C ASP A 284 1.82 -19.03 17.54
N LEU A 285 2.06 -17.86 16.95
CA LEU A 285 1.10 -16.75 16.90
C LEU A 285 -0.21 -17.16 16.19
N LEU A 286 -0.16 -18.11 15.26
CA LEU A 286 -1.35 -18.67 14.63
C LEU A 286 -2.22 -19.45 15.62
N TRP A 287 -1.62 -20.23 16.53
CA TRP A 287 -2.35 -20.91 17.60
C TRP A 287 -2.94 -19.93 18.61
N LYS A 288 -2.13 -18.98 19.11
CA LYS A 288 -2.61 -17.96 20.06
C LYS A 288 -3.83 -17.20 19.52
N ARG A 289 -3.85 -16.95 18.21
CA ARG A 289 -4.94 -16.23 17.54
C ARG A 289 -6.17 -17.11 17.25
N LEU A 290 -5.98 -18.42 17.02
CA LEU A 290 -7.07 -19.39 16.91
C LEU A 290 -7.77 -19.68 18.24
N THR A 291 -7.10 -19.43 19.37
CA THR A 291 -7.65 -19.65 20.72
C THR A 291 -8.24 -18.39 21.36
N THR A 292 -7.99 -17.20 20.80
CA THR A 292 -8.44 -15.90 21.34
C THR A 292 -9.61 -15.30 20.56
N HIS A 293 -10.03 -15.93 19.46
CA HIS A 293 -11.21 -15.59 18.66
C HIS A 293 -12.24 -16.72 18.76
#